data_AF-A0A958FEU7-F1
#
_entry.id   AF-A0A958FEU7-F1
#
_cell.length_a   1.000
_cell.length_b   1.000
_cell.length_c   1.000
_cell.angle_alpha   90.00
_cell.angle_beta   90.00
_cell.angle_gamma   90.00
#
_symmetry.space_group_name_H-M   'P 1'
#
loop_
_entity.id
_entity.type
_entity.pdbx_description
1 polymer ?
#
loop_
_entity_poly.entity_id
_entity_poly.type
_entity_poly.pdbx_seq_one_letter_code
_entity_poly.pdbx_strand_id
1 'polypeptide(L)'
;VSGPDAVLEKMRGWLPYFDHNTVTFFRKGGGGVDIRPLHQAMDVPMVGLSTEGQRMFDVHHSEHDIFENVNRRELELGTGAMAVLVYLVDKYGL
;
A
#
# COMPACT_ATOMS: atom_id res chain seq x y z
N VAL A 1 3.03 -2.40 -6.82
CA VAL A 1 3.54 -1.24 -7.56
C VAL A 1 3.31 -1.44 -9.04
N SER A 2 2.45 -0.62 -9.64
CA SER A 2 2.25 -0.52 -11.09
C SER A 2 3.13 0.60 -11.66
N GLY A 3 3.52 0.49 -12.94
CA GLY A 3 4.53 1.35 -13.58
C GLY A 3 5.81 0.58 -13.96
N PRO A 4 6.86 1.27 -14.44
CA PRO A 4 8.11 0.64 -14.92
C PRO A 4 8.84 -0.19 -13.85
N ASP A 5 9.65 -1.18 -14.27
CA ASP A 5 10.42 -2.01 -13.32
C ASP A 5 11.43 -1.21 -12.50
N ALA A 6 12.01 -0.15 -13.07
CA ALA A 6 12.92 0.75 -12.37
C ALA A 6 12.28 1.37 -11.11
N VAL A 7 10.98 1.71 -11.18
CA VAL A 7 10.23 2.24 -10.03
C VAL A 7 10.09 1.18 -8.94
N LEU A 8 9.77 -0.07 -9.31
CA LEU A 8 9.67 -1.17 -8.36
C LEU A 8 11.01 -1.45 -7.68
N GLU A 9 12.11 -1.49 -8.43
CA GLU A 9 13.44 -1.72 -7.86
C GLU A 9 13.88 -0.59 -6.93
N LYS A 10 13.58 0.67 -7.28
CA LYS A 10 13.83 1.81 -6.39
C LYS A 10 13.07 1.67 -5.07
N MET A 11 11.78 1.33 -5.11
CA MET A 11 10.98 1.11 -3.90
C MET A 11 11.46 -0.09 -3.08
N ARG A 12 11.90 -1.19 -3.72
CA ARG A 12 12.54 -2.31 -3.01
C ARG A 12 13.80 -1.88 -2.27
N GLY A 13 14.56 -0.95 -2.84
CA GLY A 13 15.71 -0.32 -2.16
C GLY A 13 15.35 0.44 -0.87
N TRP A 14 14.07 0.77 -0.66
CA TRP A 14 13.59 1.43 0.55
C TRP A 14 13.15 0.47 1.66
N LEU A 15 13.10 -0.84 1.43
CA LEU A 15 12.72 -1.82 2.46
C LEU A 15 13.49 -1.64 3.79
N PRO A 16 14.80 -1.31 3.82
CA PRO A 16 15.52 -1.06 5.07
C PRO A 16 15.02 0.14 5.89
N TYR A 17 14.22 1.04 5.30
CA TYR A 17 13.64 2.19 6.00
C TYR A 17 12.30 1.89 6.68
N PHE A 18 11.73 0.71 6.45
CA PHE A 18 10.50 0.25 7.10
C PHE A 18 10.84 -0.64 8.29
N ASP A 19 10.01 -0.56 9.34
CA ASP A 19 10.09 -1.55 10.42
C ASP A 19 9.64 -2.92 9.89
N HIS A 20 10.31 -3.98 10.33
CA HIS A 20 10.02 -5.37 9.97
C HIS A 20 8.57 -5.81 10.24
N ASN A 21 7.85 -5.12 11.14
CA ASN A 21 6.43 -5.39 11.43
C ASN A 21 5.45 -4.54 10.61
N THR A 22 5.93 -3.72 9.67
CA THR A 22 5.09 -2.83 8.84
C THR A 22 5.07 -3.26 7.37
N VAL A 23 6.15 -3.01 6.63
CA VAL A 23 6.27 -3.34 5.20
C VAL A 23 7.45 -4.28 5.01
N THR A 24 7.17 -5.47 4.50
CA THR A 24 8.18 -6.51 4.27
C THR A 24 8.45 -6.79 2.79
N PHE A 25 7.61 -6.26 1.89
CA PHE A 25 7.79 -6.47 0.45
C PHE A 25 7.21 -5.34 -0.41
N PHE A 26 7.79 -5.19 -1.60
CA PHE A 26 7.17 -4.54 -2.74
C PHE A 26 7.07 -5.54 -3.89
N ARG A 27 5.88 -5.68 -4.47
CA ARG A 27 5.60 -6.56 -5.62
C ARG A 27 5.10 -5.78 -6.82
N LYS A 28 5.32 -6.32 -8.03
CA LYS A 28 4.80 -5.77 -9.28
C LYS A 28 3.27 -5.84 -9.32
N GLY A 29 2.65 -4.84 -9.95
CA GLY A 29 1.19 -4.74 -10.14
C GLY A 29 0.44 -4.18 -8.93
N GLY A 30 -0.88 -4.15 -9.03
CA GLY A 30 -1.79 -3.60 -8.01
C GLY A 30 -2.00 -2.09 -8.13
N GLY A 31 -2.31 -1.45 -7.01
CA GLY A 31 -2.89 -0.11 -6.97
C GLY A 31 -4.39 -0.18 -6.68
N GLY A 32 -4.95 0.91 -6.15
CA GLY A 32 -6.37 1.01 -5.82
C GLY A 32 -7.24 1.17 -7.07
N VAL A 33 -8.49 0.70 -6.98
CA VAL A 33 -9.48 0.87 -8.06
C VAL A 33 -9.71 2.37 -8.35
N ASP A 34 -9.64 3.21 -7.32
CA ASP A 34 -9.85 4.66 -7.42
C ASP A 34 -8.77 5.38 -8.22
N ILE A 35 -7.51 4.91 -8.15
CA ILE A 35 -6.36 5.56 -8.80
C ILE A 35 -6.01 4.94 -10.16
N ARG A 36 -6.62 3.79 -10.52
CA ARG A 36 -6.39 3.11 -11.79
C ARG A 36 -6.53 4.02 -13.03
N PRO A 37 -7.53 4.93 -13.12
CA PRO A 37 -7.65 5.81 -14.27
C PRO A 37 -6.44 6.72 -14.49
N LEU A 38 -5.75 7.13 -13.43
CA LEU A 38 -4.54 7.97 -13.54
C LEU A 38 -3.40 7.22 -14.22
N HIS A 39 -3.18 5.96 -13.86
CA HIS A 39 -2.18 5.12 -14.52
C HIS A 39 -2.54 4.88 -16.00
N GLN A 40 -3.81 4.61 -16.29
CA GLN A 40 -4.25 4.38 -17.67
C GLN A 40 -4.13 5.61 -18.56
N ALA A 41 -4.36 6.81 -18.02
CA ALA A 41 -4.33 8.05 -18.78
C ALA A 41 -2.94 8.67 -18.90
N MET A 42 -2.07 8.49 -17.89
CA MET A 42 -0.82 9.26 -17.75
C MET A 42 0.39 8.40 -17.39
N ASP A 43 0.25 7.07 -17.35
CA ASP A 43 1.30 6.12 -16.93
C ASP A 43 1.88 6.41 -15.53
N VAL A 44 1.09 7.06 -14.67
CA VAL A 44 1.49 7.37 -13.29
C VAL A 44 1.69 6.08 -12.51
N PRO A 45 2.84 5.87 -11.84
CA PRO A 45 3.05 4.70 -10.99
C PRO A 45 2.03 4.64 -9.85
N MET A 46 1.55 3.43 -9.54
CA MET A 46 0.57 3.24 -8.47
C MET A 46 1.10 2.31 -7.38
N VAL A 47 0.82 2.65 -6.14
CA VAL A 47 1.10 1.80 -4.98
C VAL A 47 -0.21 1.58 -4.23
N GLY A 48 -0.39 0.36 -3.71
CA GLY A 48 -1.51 0.01 -2.87
C GLY A 48 -1.01 -0.74 -1.64
N LEU A 49 -1.61 -0.46 -0.49
CA LEU A 49 -1.35 -1.19 0.75
C LEU A 49 -1.97 -2.58 0.66
N SER A 50 -1.17 -3.62 0.92
CA SER A 50 -1.65 -5.00 0.97
C SER A 50 -1.92 -5.38 2.42
N THR A 51 -3.18 -5.55 2.78
CA THR A 51 -3.62 -6.01 4.11
C THR A 51 -3.92 -7.51 4.09
N GLU A 52 -4.24 -8.08 5.25
CA GLU A 52 -4.74 -9.46 5.36
C GLU A 52 -6.04 -9.62 4.56
N GLY A 53 -5.99 -10.46 3.53
CA GLY A 53 -7.09 -10.66 2.58
C GLY A 53 -8.01 -11.84 2.92
N GLN A 54 -7.56 -12.80 3.73
CA GLN A 54 -8.33 -14.01 4.05
C GLN A 54 -9.65 -13.69 4.78
N ARG A 55 -9.64 -12.67 5.64
CA ARG A 55 -10.80 -12.24 6.42
C ARG A 55 -11.64 -11.16 5.74
N MET A 56 -11.18 -10.65 4.59
CA MET A 56 -11.82 -9.52 3.93
C MET A 56 -13.28 -9.83 3.58
N PHE A 57 -13.58 -11.03 3.09
CA PHE A 57 -14.94 -11.40 2.68
C PHE A 57 -15.89 -11.72 3.83
N ASP A 58 -15.39 -11.86 5.06
CA ASP A 58 -16.23 -11.98 6.25
C ASP A 58 -16.85 -10.62 6.62
N VAL A 59 -16.14 -9.52 6.31
CA VAL A 59 -16.53 -8.14 6.65
C VAL A 59 -17.03 -7.32 5.46
N HIS A 60 -16.54 -7.59 4.26
CA HIS A 60 -16.83 -6.78 3.08
C HIS A 60 -18.30 -6.82 2.69
N HIS A 61 -18.95 -5.66 2.69
CA HIS A 61 -20.39 -5.52 2.40
C HIS A 61 -21.29 -6.35 3.33
N SER A 62 -20.89 -6.53 4.60
CA SER A 62 -21.69 -7.23 5.61
C SER A 62 -22.02 -6.33 6.80
N GLU A 63 -22.93 -6.77 7.66
CA GLU A 63 -23.24 -6.09 8.94
C GLU A 63 -22.07 -6.07 9.92
N HIS A 64 -21.01 -6.84 9.64
CA HIS A 64 -19.77 -6.84 10.41
C HIS A 64 -18.80 -5.73 10.00
N ASP A 65 -19.09 -4.93 8.97
CA ASP A 65 -18.32 -3.73 8.63
C ASP A 65 -18.63 -2.58 9.61
N ILE A 66 -18.14 -2.74 10.84
CA ILE A 66 -18.32 -1.81 11.96
C ILE A 66 -16.96 -1.47 12.56
N PHE A 67 -16.88 -0.30 13.20
CA PHE A 67 -15.63 0.21 13.75
C PHE A 67 -14.99 -0.72 14.79
N GLU A 68 -15.81 -1.43 15.58
CA GLU A 68 -15.38 -2.37 16.60
C GLU A 68 -14.57 -3.54 16.03
N ASN A 69 -14.77 -3.87 14.75
CA ASN A 69 -14.04 -4.93 14.05
C ASN A 69 -12.73 -4.43 13.42
N VAL A 70 -12.44 -3.13 13.48
CA VAL A 70 -11.17 -2.57 13.02
C VAL A 70 -10.07 -2.91 14.03
N ASN A 71 -9.06 -3.66 13.57
CA ASN A 71 -7.91 -3.93 14.40
C ASN A 71 -7.06 -2.65 14.55
N ARG A 72 -7.06 -2.08 15.75
CA ARG A 72 -6.34 -0.83 16.07
C ARG A 72 -4.85 -0.90 15.72
N ARG A 73 -4.18 -2.03 16.02
CA ARG A 73 -2.74 -2.18 15.76
C ARG A 73 -2.46 -2.17 14.25
N GLU A 74 -3.24 -2.91 13.47
CA GLU A 74 -3.08 -2.96 12.00
C GLU A 74 -3.36 -1.59 11.37
N LEU A 75 -4.36 -0.86 11.87
CA LEU A 75 -4.65 0.50 11.43
C LEU A 75 -3.46 1.45 11.70
N GLU A 76 -2.90 1.42 12.91
CA GLU A 76 -1.76 2.26 13.29
C GLU A 76 -0.49 1.91 12.47
N LEU A 77 -0.19 0.62 12.29
CA LEU A 77 0.95 0.15 11.49
C LEU A 77 0.81 0.50 10.01
N GLY A 78 -0.37 0.29 9.43
CA GLY A 78 -0.67 0.68 8.04
C GLY A 78 -0.58 2.19 7.83
N THR A 79 -1.04 2.98 8.80
CA THR A 79 -0.91 4.45 8.77
C THR A 79 0.56 4.87 8.76
N GLY A 80 1.38 4.30 9.66
CA GLY A 80 2.82 4.58 9.72
C GLY A 80 3.53 4.18 8.42
N ALA A 81 3.24 3.01 7.87
CA ALA A 81 3.78 2.55 6.60
C ALA A 81 3.48 3.52 5.45
N MET A 82 2.23 3.98 5.34
CA MET A 82 1.84 4.94 4.30
C MET A 82 2.51 6.30 4.48
N ALA A 83 2.63 6.79 5.71
CA ALA A 83 3.33 8.04 6.00
C ALA A 83 4.82 7.97 5.62
N VAL A 84 5.50 6.87 5.95
CA VAL A 84 6.90 6.63 5.55
C VAL A 84 7.02 6.56 4.03
N LEU A 85 6.12 5.86 3.34
CA LEU A 85 6.13 5.78 1.88
C LEU A 85 5.98 7.17 1.24
N VAL A 86 5.04 7.99 1.71
CA VAL A 86 4.84 9.36 1.22
C VAL A 86 6.11 10.19 1.44
N TYR A 87 6.71 10.11 2.62
CA TYR A 87 7.96 10.82 2.94
C TYR A 87 9.11 10.39 2.01
N LEU A 88 9.28 9.09 1.76
CA LEU A 88 10.35 8.59 0.89
C LEU A 88 10.16 9.05 -0.56
N VAL A 89 8.93 9.07 -1.06
CA VAL A 89 8.61 9.59 -2.40
C VAL A 89 8.90 11.08 -2.49
N ASP A 90 8.50 11.87 -1.50
CA ASP A 90 8.81 13.31 -1.44
C ASP A 90 10.33 13.57 -1.38
N LYS A 91 11.04 12.79 -0.54
CA LYS A 91 12.47 13.00 -0.28
C LYS A 91 13.38 12.56 -1.42
N TYR A 92 13.06 11.44 -2.06
CA TYR A 92 13.94 10.77 -3.03
C TYR A 92 13.36 10.69 -4.45
N GLY A 93 12.14 11.18 -4.65
CA GLY A 93 11.40 11.07 -5.89
C GLY A 93 11.04 9.62 -6.24
N LEU A 94 10.37 9.48 -7.38
CA LEU A 94 9.99 8.21 -7.99
C LEU A 94 10.83 7.98 -9.25
#